data_AF-A0A661X049-F1
#
_entry.id   AF-A0A661X049-F1
#
_cell.length_a   1.000
_cell.length_b   1.000
_cell.length_c   1.000
_cell.angle_alpha   90.00
_cell.angle_beta   90.00
_cell.angle_gamma   90.00
#
_symmetry.space_group_name_H-M   'P 1'
#
loop_
_entity.id
_entity.type
_entity.pdbx_description
1 polymer ?
#
loop_
_entity_poly.entity_id
_entity_poly.type
_entity_poly.pdbx_seq_one_letter_code
_entity_poly.pdbx_strand_id
1 'polypeptide(L)' 'MSDLNIQLCPETGICSIIKDNGKKIDLMPFEVKQIKEADGSQDAIKQAIAEIDPDFAKELDSGEINQISEKLK' A
#
# COMPACT_ATOMS: atom_id res chain seq x y z
N MET A 1 -9.46 -0.20 14.37
CA MET A 1 -9.19 -0.90 13.10
C MET A 1 -9.43 0.13 12.03
N SER A 2 -8.36 0.70 11.47
CA SER A 2 -8.47 1.61 10.34
C SER A 2 -8.59 0.76 9.08
N ASP A 3 -9.74 0.86 8.41
CA ASP A 3 -9.96 0.19 7.13
C ASP A 3 -9.25 1.02 6.06
N LEU A 4 -8.28 0.44 5.35
CA LEU A 4 -7.69 1.12 4.21
C LEU A 4 -8.65 1.02 3.04
N ASN A 5 -9.01 2.15 2.45
CA ASN A 5 -9.74 2.16 1.19
C ASN A 5 -8.74 1.99 0.04
N ILE A 6 -8.61 0.75 -0.42
CA ILE A 6 -7.72 0.36 -1.52
C ILE A 6 -8.52 0.39 -2.82
N GLN A 7 -8.19 1.35 -3.69
CA GLN A 7 -8.76 1.42 -5.03
C GLN A 7 -7.99 0.51 -5.98
N LEU A 8 -8.72 -0.40 -6.62
CA LEU A 8 -8.15 -1.34 -7.58
C LEU A 8 -8.28 -0.83 -9.02
N CYS A 9 -7.30 -1.15 -9.85
CA CYS A 9 -7.27 -0.85 -11.27
C CYS A 9 -6.92 -2.08 -12.10
N PRO A 10 -7.51 -2.22 -13.31
CA PRO A 10 -7.34 -3.39 -14.17
C PRO A 10 -5.91 -3.55 -14.71
N GLU A 11 -5.13 -2.47 -14.77
CA GLU A 11 -3.77 -2.51 -15.34
C GLU A 11 -2.72 -3.06 -14.37
N THR A 12 -2.84 -2.77 -13.07
CA THR A 12 -1.76 -3.01 -12.09
C THR A 12 -2.21 -3.81 -10.86
N GLY A 13 -3.50 -3.78 -10.55
CA GLY A 13 -4.06 -4.29 -9.30
C GLY A 13 -4.50 -3.14 -8.41
N ILE A 14 -3.57 -2.39 -7.79
CA ILE A 14 -3.89 -1.21 -6.96
C ILE A 14 -3.56 0.08 -7.73
N CYS A 15 -4.47 1.05 -7.68
CA CYS A 15 -4.25 2.42 -8.14
C CYS A 15 -3.98 3.40 -7.00
N SER A 16 -4.69 3.24 -5.88
CA SER A 16 -4.56 4.17 -4.77
C SER A 16 -4.84 3.49 -3.43
N ILE A 17 -4.18 3.96 -2.38
CA ILE A 17 -4.45 3.55 -1.00
C ILE A 17 -4.84 4.80 -0.23
N ILE A 18 -6.04 4.79 0.35
CA ILE A 18 -6.63 5.93 1.05
C ILE A 18 -6.86 5.53 2.51
N LYS A 19 -6.32 6.33 3.43
CA LYS A 19 -6.55 6.22 4.88
C LYS A 19 -7.79 7.01 5.29
N ASP A 20 -8.36 6.64 6.44
CA ASP A 20 -9.52 7.31 7.04
C ASP A 20 -9.28 8.79 7.36
N ASN A 21 -8.02 9.17 7.64
CA ASN A 21 -7.61 10.56 7.86
C ASN A 21 -7.60 11.42 6.57
N GLY A 22 -8.02 10.87 5.43
CA GLY A 22 -8.04 11.53 4.13
C GLY A 22 -6.70 11.54 3.39
N LYS A 23 -5.63 10.98 3.98
CA LYS A 23 -4.38 10.79 3.24
C LYS A 23 -4.56 9.71 2.19
N LYS A 24 -4.07 10.01 0.99
CA LYS A 24 -4.12 9.12 -0.15
C LYS A 24 -2.74 9.07 -0.77
N ILE A 25 -2.31 7.87 -1.14
CA ILE A 25 -1.20 7.67 -2.07
C ILE A 25 -1.73 7.07 -3.36
N ASP A 26 -1.23 7.55 -4.48
CA ASP A 26 -1.42 6.94 -5.78
C ASP A 26 -0.21 6.05 -6.06
N LEU A 27 -0.48 4.81 -6.50
CA LEU A 27 0.55 3.85 -6.86
C LEU A 27 0.62 3.74 -8.38
N MET A 28 1.80 3.96 -8.91
CA MET A 28 2.18 3.69 -10.29
C MET A 28 2.45 2.19 -10.49
N PRO A 29 2.40 1.69 -11.74
CA PRO A 29 2.64 0.28 -12.06
C PRO A 29 3.93 -0.29 -11.47
N PHE A 30 4.99 0.50 -11.48
CA PHE A 30 6.29 0.11 -10.93
C PHE A 30 6.24 -0.08 -9.42
N GLU A 31 5.59 0.84 -8.71
CA GLU A 31 5.45 0.83 -7.25
C GLU A 31 4.57 -0.34 -6.80
N VAL A 32 3.45 -0.58 -7.48
CA VAL A 32 2.59 -1.75 -7.25
C VAL A 32 3.38 -3.04 -7.43
N LYS A 33 4.25 -3.09 -8.45
CA LYS A 33 5.11 -4.26 -8.69
C LYS A 33 6.08 -4.48 -7.54
N GLN A 34 6.74 -3.42 -7.04
CA GLN A 34 7.64 -3.53 -5.88
C GLN A 34 6.90 -4.04 -4.63
N ILE A 35 5.68 -3.55 -4.38
CA ILE A 35 4.88 -4.00 -3.24
C ILE A 35 4.41 -5.46 -3.43
N LYS A 36 4.10 -5.89 -4.66
CA LYS A 36 3.83 -7.32 -4.98
C LYS A 36 5.07 -8.20 -4.78
N GLU A 37 6.24 -7.73 -5.21
CA GLU A 37 7.51 -8.44 -5.05
C GLU A 37 7.94 -8.59 -3.58
N ALA A 38 7.40 -7.77 -2.68
CA ALA A 38 7.57 -7.93 -1.24
C ALA A 38 6.94 -9.23 -0.67
N ASP A 39 6.13 -9.97 -1.46
CA ASP A 39 5.53 -11.27 -1.13
C ASP A 39 4.81 -11.30 0.24
N GLY A 40 4.18 -10.19 0.61
CA GLY A 40 3.48 -10.07 1.89
C GLY A 40 4.37 -9.83 3.11
N SER A 41 5.67 -9.60 2.91
CA SER A 41 6.58 -9.17 3.97
C SER A 41 6.25 -7.74 4.40
N GLN A 42 5.80 -7.57 5.64
CA GLN A 42 5.35 -6.27 6.15
C GLN A 42 6.44 -5.19 6.08
N ASP A 43 7.68 -5.53 6.43
CA ASP A 43 8.82 -4.61 6.32
C ASP A 43 9.09 -4.17 4.88
N ALA A 44 9.04 -5.10 3.92
CA ALA A 44 9.29 -4.78 2.52
C ALA A 44 8.14 -3.97 1.89
N ILE A 45 6.89 -4.26 2.24
CA ILE A 45 5.73 -3.43 1.85
C ILE A 45 5.87 -2.02 2.44
N LYS A 46 6.21 -1.92 3.72
CA LYS A 46 6.39 -0.62 4.39
C LYS A 46 7.53 0.17 3.77
N GLN A 47 8.63 -0.50 3.42
CA GLN A 47 9.77 0.13 2.77
C GLN A 47 9.41 0.60 1.36
N ALA A 48 8.74 -0.23 0.55
CA ALA A 48 8.26 0.16 -0.77
C ALA A 48 7.32 1.37 -0.69
N ILE A 49 6.40 1.39 0.28
CA ILE A 49 5.53 2.56 0.48
C ILE A 49 6.32 3.77 0.97
N ALA A 50 7.35 3.58 1.79
CA ALA A 50 8.20 4.68 2.27
C ALA A 50 9.05 5.32 1.17
N GLU A 51 9.39 4.56 0.12
CA GLU A 51 10.06 5.10 -1.08
C GLU A 51 9.13 6.00 -1.91
N ILE A 52 7.81 5.77 -1.83
CA ILE A 52 6.78 6.53 -2.54
C ILE A 52 6.37 7.76 -1.72
N ASP A 53 5.96 7.50 -0.48
CA ASP A 53 5.53 8.51 0.48
C ASP A 53 5.96 8.10 1.91
N PRO A 54 7.08 8.66 2.41
CA PRO A 54 7.60 8.31 3.73
C PRO A 54 6.70 8.77 4.87
N ASP A 55 5.84 9.76 4.64
CA ASP A 55 4.91 10.27 5.66
C ASP A 55 3.72 9.32 5.82
N PHE A 56 3.18 8.82 4.70
CA PHE A 56 2.17 7.79 4.65
C PHE A 56 2.68 6.47 5.26
N ALA A 57 3.90 6.05 4.92
CA ALA A 57 4.51 4.84 5.45
C ALA A 57 4.75 4.89 6.98
N LYS A 58 5.05 6.07 7.53
CA LYS A 58 5.19 6.27 8.97
C LYS A 58 3.86 6.10 9.71
N GLU A 59 2.75 6.49 9.08
CA GLU A 59 1.42 6.36 9.66
C GLU A 59 0.78 4.99 9.43
N LEU A 60 1.36 4.13 8.60
CA LEU A 60 0.88 2.76 8.39
C LEU A 60 1.17 1.86 9.58
N ASP A 61 0.10 1.31 10.14
CA ASP A 61 0.17 0.30 11.19
C ASP A 61 0.25 -1.11 10.59
N SER A 62 0.69 -2.10 11.39
CA SER A 62 0.89 -3.48 10.94
C SER A 62 -0.40 -4.10 10.35
N GLY A 63 -1.56 -3.74 10.90
CA GLY A 63 -2.85 -4.21 10.39
C GLY A 63 -3.23 -3.63 9.02
N GLU A 64 -2.85 -2.37 8.75
CA GLU A 64 -3.07 -1.71 7.47
C GLU A 64 -2.12 -2.30 6.40
N ILE A 65 -0.86 -2.53 6.76
CA ILE A 65 0.12 -3.19 5.88
C ILE A 65 -0.36 -4.59 5.47
N ASN A 66 -0.97 -5.34 6.40
CA ASN A 66 -1.52 -6.64 6.10
C ASN A 66 -2.70 -6.56 5.11
N GLN A 67 -3.58 -5.56 5.23
CA GLN A 67 -4.67 -5.35 4.26
C GLN A 67 -4.14 -5.08 2.84
N ILE A 68 -3.05 -4.30 2.73
CA ILE A 68 -2.40 -4.03 1.43
C ILE A 68 -1.85 -5.32 0.83
N SER A 69 -1.14 -6.12 1.64
CA SER A 69 -0.64 -7.45 1.25
C SER A 69 -1.76 -8.36 0.73
N GLU A 70 -2.86 -8.46 1.47
CA GLU A 70 -3.99 -9.33 1.11
C GLU A 70 -4.72 -8.90 -0.17
N LYS A 71 -4.73 -7.60 -0.49
CA LYS A 71 -5.33 -7.07 -1.73
C LYS A 71 -4.42 -7.19 -2.95
N LEU A 72 -3.13 -7.44 -2.74
CA LEU A 72 -2.14 -7.56 -3.81
C LEU A 72 -1.85 -9.00 -4.26
N LYS A 73 -2.27 -9.99 -3.47
CA LYS A 73 -2.29 -11.41 -3.85
C LYS A 73 -3.32 -11.69 -4.96
#